data_AF-A0A920QVP5-F1
#
_entry.id   AF-A0A920QVP5-F1
#
_cell.length_a   1.000
_cell.length_b   1.000
_cell.length_c   1.000
_cell.angle_alpha   90.00
_cell.angle_beta   90.00
_cell.angle_gamma   90.00
#
_symmetry.space_group_name_H-M   'P 1'
#
loop_
_entity.id
_entity.type
_entity.pdbx_description
1 polymer ?
#
loop_
_entity_poly.entity_id
_entity_poly.type
_entity_poly.pdbx_seq_one_letter_code
_entity_poly.pdbx_strand_id
1 'polypeptide(L)'
;MNVLSLTNFWKKDISNYLNSEELILDLLPATHRKVLNTQKNIVSINFMIDKNGKLVQSAHSGKVVKGKFIRFLAQNNIQNINSIKNFEYDGYKWDGHFFIKKM
;
A
#
# COMPACT_ATOMS: atom_id res chain seq x y z
N MET A 1 19.32 -24.65 6.42
CA MET A 1 19.58 -24.29 5.01
C MET A 1 19.52 -22.77 4.91
N ASN A 2 20.67 -22.08 4.87
CA ASN A 2 20.71 -20.63 4.65
C ASN A 2 20.45 -20.38 3.17
N VAL A 3 19.17 -20.35 2.79
CA VAL A 3 18.77 -19.99 1.43
C VAL A 3 19.02 -18.50 1.30
N LEU A 4 20.01 -18.12 0.47
CA LEU A 4 20.21 -16.74 0.05
C LEU A 4 18.95 -16.26 -0.66
N SER A 5 18.05 -15.62 0.08
CA SER A 5 16.87 -15.02 -0.50
C SER A 5 17.23 -13.64 -1.07
N LEU A 6 16.69 -13.32 -2.25
CA LEU A 6 16.80 -11.98 -2.83
C LEU A 6 16.32 -10.91 -1.84
N THR A 7 15.31 -11.24 -1.04
CA THR A 7 14.84 -10.37 0.05
C THR A 7 15.96 -10.06 1.01
N ASN A 8 16.68 -11.06 1.54
CA ASN A 8 17.76 -10.82 2.50
C ASN A 8 18.95 -10.11 1.85
N PHE A 9 19.25 -10.42 0.59
CA PHE A 9 20.32 -9.77 -0.17
C PHE A 9 20.06 -8.27 -0.33
N TRP A 10 18.88 -7.88 -0.82
CA TRP A 10 18.55 -6.48 -1.12
C TRP A 10 18.04 -5.68 0.07
N LYS A 11 17.71 -6.34 1.20
CA LYS A 11 17.07 -5.69 2.36
C LYS A 11 17.82 -4.45 2.84
N LYS A 12 19.14 -4.54 2.95
CA LYS A 12 19.98 -3.43 3.44
C LYS A 12 19.94 -2.24 2.47
N ASP A 13 20.17 -2.48 1.19
CA ASP A 13 20.30 -1.42 0.19
C ASP A 13 18.97 -0.69 -0.04
N ILE A 14 17.88 -1.45 -0.19
CA ILE A 14 16.53 -0.87 -0.36
C ILE A 14 16.13 -0.07 0.89
N SER A 15 16.39 -0.60 2.09
CA SER A 15 16.03 0.11 3.32
C SER A 15 16.84 1.39 3.49
N ASN A 16 18.13 1.37 3.16
CA ASN A 16 18.98 2.56 3.24
C ASN A 16 18.55 3.65 2.26
N TYR A 17 18.21 3.26 1.02
CA TYR A 17 17.69 4.20 0.02
C TYR A 17 16.42 4.89 0.53
N LEU A 18 15.48 4.11 1.02
CA LEU A 18 14.19 4.61 1.50
C LEU A 18 14.27 5.41 2.81
N ASN A 19 15.32 5.24 3.62
CA ASN A 19 15.48 6.00 4.87
C ASN A 19 15.61 7.51 4.68
N SER A 20 15.98 7.96 3.47
CA SER A 20 16.09 9.38 3.14
C SER A 20 14.76 10.03 2.72
N GLU A 21 13.72 9.22 2.48
CA GLU A 21 12.43 9.70 2.02
C GLU A 21 11.61 10.30 3.17
N GLU A 22 10.94 11.43 2.90
CA GLU A 22 10.10 12.09 3.89
C GLU A 22 8.83 11.28 4.20
N LEU A 23 8.26 10.61 3.20
CA LEU A 23 7.01 9.86 3.31
C LEU A 23 7.00 8.70 2.32
N ILE A 24 6.61 7.52 2.79
CA ILE A 24 6.50 6.31 1.98
C ILE A 24 5.06 5.80 2.03
N LEU A 25 4.41 5.70 0.88
CA LEU A 25 3.12 5.01 0.77
C LEU A 25 3.36 3.52 0.48
N ASP A 26 3.09 2.66 1.45
CA ASP A 26 3.24 1.21 1.28
C ASP A 26 2.00 0.58 0.65
N LEU A 27 2.14 0.20 -0.62
CA LEU A 27 1.16 -0.58 -1.38
C LEU A 27 1.63 -2.03 -1.62
N LEU A 28 2.73 -2.48 -1.03
CA LEU A 28 3.31 -3.80 -1.29
C LEU A 28 2.41 -4.92 -0.75
N PRO A 29 2.39 -6.10 -1.41
CA PRO A 29 1.88 -7.30 -0.77
C PRO A 29 2.85 -7.78 0.32
N ALA A 30 2.33 -8.58 1.26
CA ALA A 30 3.08 -9.04 2.43
C ALA A 30 4.39 -9.79 2.09
N THR A 31 4.46 -10.45 0.94
CA THR A 31 5.65 -11.16 0.46
C THR A 31 6.81 -10.21 0.16
N HIS A 32 6.54 -9.09 -0.51
CA HIS A 32 7.57 -8.10 -0.87
C HIS A 32 7.89 -7.14 0.28
N ARG A 33 6.94 -6.89 1.18
CA ARG A 33 7.14 -6.03 2.35
C ARG A 33 8.31 -6.45 3.24
N LYS A 34 8.66 -7.75 3.27
CA LYS A 34 9.77 -8.30 4.07
C LYS A 34 11.15 -7.69 3.75
N VAL A 35 11.29 -7.05 2.59
CA VAL A 35 12.52 -6.36 2.17
C VAL A 35 12.69 -5.01 2.85
N LEU A 36 11.61 -4.44 3.39
CA LEU A 36 11.65 -3.16 4.09
C LEU A 36 12.07 -3.38 5.55
N ASN A 37 13.14 -2.69 5.96
CA ASN A 37 13.63 -2.64 7.34
C ASN A 37 13.59 -1.22 7.91
N THR A 38 12.69 -0.39 7.41
CA THR A 38 12.46 0.96 7.93
C THR A 38 11.03 1.06 8.44
N GLN A 39 10.86 1.72 9.58
CA GLN A 39 9.56 1.97 10.19
C GLN A 39 9.21 3.46 10.22
N LYS A 40 10.13 4.32 9.77
CA LYS A 40 9.91 5.77 9.78
C LYS A 40 9.05 6.15 8.57
N ASN A 41 8.06 6.99 8.82
CA ASN A 41 7.28 7.69 7.81
C ASN A 41 6.57 6.81 6.76
N ILE A 42 6.21 5.57 7.12
CA ILE A 42 5.43 4.69 6.24
C ILE A 42 3.94 4.81 6.54
N VAL A 43 3.14 5.05 5.51
CA VAL A 43 1.67 4.96 5.55
C VAL A 43 1.23 3.76 4.72
N SER A 44 0.66 2.75 5.38
CA SER A 44 0.14 1.56 4.70
C SER A 44 -1.20 1.83 4.03
N ILE A 45 -1.29 1.59 2.73
CA ILE A 45 -2.52 1.75 1.95
C ILE A 45 -3.12 0.37 1.64
N ASN A 46 -4.22 0.05 2.32
CA ASN A 46 -4.89 -1.24 2.20
C ASN A 46 -6.28 -1.10 1.58
N PHE A 47 -6.58 -2.01 0.64
CA PHE A 47 -7.87 -2.12 -0.02
C PHE A 47 -8.56 -3.41 0.40
N MET A 48 -9.66 -3.24 1.15
CA MET A 48 -10.39 -4.32 1.80
C MET A 48 -11.78 -4.45 1.19
N ILE A 49 -12.29 -5.67 1.14
CA ILE A 49 -13.67 -5.96 0.79
C ILE A 49 -14.39 -6.36 2.07
N ASP A 50 -15.50 -5.71 2.37
CA ASP A 50 -16.40 -6.13 3.43
C ASP A 50 -17.36 -7.20 2.87
N LYS A 51 -17.25 -8.42 3.40
CA LYS A 51 -18.16 -9.52 3.13
C LYS A 51 -18.91 -9.86 4.41
N ASN A 52 -20.16 -9.40 4.52
CA ASN A 52 -21.04 -9.64 5.66
C ASN A 52 -20.42 -9.29 7.02
N GLY A 53 -19.75 -8.13 7.11
CA GLY A 53 -19.10 -7.65 8.33
C GLY A 53 -17.67 -8.16 8.52
N LYS A 54 -17.14 -8.96 7.59
CA LYS A 54 -15.76 -9.45 7.62
C LYS A 54 -14.91 -8.81 6.53
N LEU A 55 -13.86 -8.09 6.95
CA LEU A 55 -12.89 -7.49 6.04
C LEU A 55 -11.93 -8.54 5.49
N VAL A 56 -11.85 -8.66 4.17
CA VAL A 56 -10.92 -9.53 3.46
C VAL A 56 -10.12 -8.75 2.42
N GLN A 57 -8.86 -9.13 2.21
CA GLN A 57 -8.05 -8.51 1.15
C GLN A 57 -8.56 -8.91 -0.23
N SER A 58 -8.58 -7.95 -1.15
CA SER A 58 -8.89 -8.19 -2.54
C SER A 58 -7.68 -8.79 -3.26
N ALA A 59 -7.74 -10.06 -3.68
CA ALA A 59 -6.61 -10.72 -4.34
C ALA A 59 -6.33 -10.14 -5.75
N HIS A 60 -7.19 -10.44 -6.72
CA HIS A 60 -7.05 -9.92 -8.09
C HIS A 60 -7.44 -8.44 -8.18
N SER A 61 -8.61 -8.08 -7.65
CA SER A 61 -9.11 -6.70 -7.69
C SER A 61 -8.21 -5.73 -6.93
N GLY A 62 -7.45 -6.22 -5.94
CA GLY A 62 -6.50 -5.42 -5.16
C GLY A 62 -5.35 -4.88 -5.99
N LYS A 63 -4.88 -5.63 -6.99
CA LYS A 63 -3.82 -5.14 -7.88
C LYS A 63 -4.31 -4.02 -8.79
N VAL A 64 -5.52 -4.17 -9.33
CA VAL A 64 -6.14 -3.17 -10.22
C VAL A 64 -6.41 -1.87 -9.46
N VAL A 65 -7.01 -1.94 -8.27
CA VAL A 65 -7.33 -0.73 -7.50
C VAL A 65 -6.06 0.00 -7.01
N LYS A 66 -4.98 -0.72 -6.68
CA LYS A 66 -3.68 -0.09 -6.36
C LYS A 66 -3.12 0.71 -7.54
N GLY A 67 -3.21 0.17 -8.75
CA GLY A 67 -2.83 0.90 -9.96
C GLY A 67 -3.70 2.15 -10.19
N LYS A 68 -5.02 2.02 -9.99
CA LYS A 68 -5.96 3.16 -10.04
C LYS A 68 -5.64 4.21 -8.99
N PHE A 69 -5.26 3.81 -7.78
CA PHE A 69 -4.86 4.71 -6.71
C PHE A 69 -3.61 5.50 -7.06
N ILE A 70 -2.54 4.83 -7.55
CA ILE A 70 -1.32 5.52 -8.00
C ILE A 70 -1.64 6.51 -9.14
N ARG A 71 -2.47 6.08 -10.09
CA ARG A 71 -2.94 6.94 -11.19
C ARG A 71 -3.70 8.16 -10.66
N PHE A 72 -4.59 7.98 -9.69
CA PHE A 72 -5.33 9.07 -9.05
C PHE A 72 -4.38 10.07 -8.38
N LEU A 73 -3.37 9.61 -7.63
CA LEU A 73 -2.37 10.48 -7.00
C LEU A 73 -1.65 11.33 -8.05
N ALA A 74 -1.19 10.69 -9.13
CA ALA A 74 -0.45 11.36 -10.20
C ALA A 74 -1.33 12.36 -10.98
N GLN A 75 -2.53 11.96 -11.40
CA GLN A 75 -3.42 12.80 -12.21
C GLN A 75 -3.94 14.03 -11.47
N ASN A 76 -4.10 13.94 -10.15
CA ASN A 76 -4.58 15.05 -9.32
C ASN A 76 -3.44 15.81 -8.65
N ASN A 77 -2.19 15.48 -8.97
CA ASN A 77 -0.98 16.06 -8.36
C ASN A 77 -1.11 16.14 -6.82
N ILE A 78 -1.42 15.01 -6.18
CA ILE A 78 -1.67 14.96 -4.75
C ILE A 78 -0.37 15.22 -3.98
N GLN A 79 -0.31 16.36 -3.28
CA GLN A 79 0.83 16.77 -2.46
C GLN A 79 0.56 16.64 -0.95
N ASN A 80 -0.69 16.36 -0.54
CA ASN A 80 -1.07 16.26 0.86
C ASN A 80 -1.63 14.86 1.16
N ILE A 81 -1.10 14.22 2.21
CA ILE A 81 -1.53 12.89 2.62
C ILE A 81 -3.02 12.80 2.94
N ASN A 82 -3.64 13.88 3.43
CA ASN A 82 -5.07 13.88 3.71
C ASN A 82 -5.92 13.81 2.43
N SER A 83 -5.40 14.29 1.30
CA SER A 83 -6.13 14.29 0.03
C SER A 83 -6.24 12.89 -0.58
N ILE A 84 -5.44 11.90 -0.13
CA ILE A 84 -5.60 10.51 -0.59
C ILE A 84 -6.97 9.93 -0.22
N LYS A 85 -7.58 10.43 0.87
CA LYS A 85 -8.88 9.97 1.38
C LYS A 85 -10.02 10.24 0.39
N ASN A 86 -9.80 11.17 -0.55
CA ASN A 86 -10.73 11.49 -1.63
C ASN A 86 -10.72 10.46 -2.76
N PHE A 87 -9.86 9.43 -2.70
CA PHE A 87 -9.90 8.33 -3.64
C PHE A 87 -11.20 7.53 -3.48
N GLU A 88 -12.04 7.59 -4.50
CA GLU A 88 -13.28 6.81 -4.60
C GLU A 88 -13.40 6.18 -6.00
N TYR A 89 -13.01 4.90 -6.13
CA TYR A 89 -13.09 4.14 -7.38
C TYR A 89 -13.51 2.71 -7.13
N ASP A 90 -14.22 2.10 -8.08
CA ASP A 90 -14.70 0.71 -8.02
C ASP A 90 -15.50 0.36 -6.75
N GLY A 91 -16.09 1.37 -6.10
CA GLY A 91 -16.82 1.23 -4.84
C GLY A 91 -15.95 1.22 -3.58
N TYR A 92 -14.63 1.41 -3.70
CA TYR A 92 -13.75 1.60 -2.54
C TYR A 92 -13.86 3.04 -2.03
N LYS A 93 -14.03 3.20 -0.72
CA LYS A 93 -14.04 4.50 -0.03
C LYS A 93 -13.22 4.44 1.24
N TRP A 94 -12.65 5.56 1.65
CA TRP A 94 -11.94 5.67 2.93
C TRP A 94 -12.90 5.50 4.12
N ASP A 95 -12.61 4.58 5.03
CA ASP A 95 -13.42 4.33 6.24
C ASP A 95 -12.84 4.99 7.52
N GLY A 96 -11.68 5.63 7.42
CA GLY A 96 -10.90 6.13 8.57
C GLY A 96 -9.55 5.42 8.76
N HIS A 97 -9.42 4.20 8.25
CA HIS A 97 -8.25 3.33 8.41
C HIS A 97 -7.86 2.57 7.12
N PHE A 98 -8.85 2.13 6.33
CA PHE A 98 -8.72 1.37 5.09
C PHE A 98 -9.60 1.96 3.99
N PHE A 99 -9.30 1.57 2.74
CA PHE A 99 -10.24 1.73 1.64
C PHE A 99 -11.13 0.48 1.58
N ILE A 100 -12.42 0.63 1.90
CA ILE A 100 -13.38 -0.47 1.95
C ILE A 100 -14.31 -0.42 0.75
N LYS A 101 -14.48 -1.58 0.11
CA LYS A 101 -15.59 -1.86 -0.81
C LYS A 101 -16.60 -2.76 -0.12
N LYS A 102 -17.85 -2.30 0.02
CA LYS A 102 -18.96 -3.12 0.51
C LYS A 102 -19.45 -4.05 -0.62
N MET A 103 -19.66 -5.32 -0.31
CA MET A 103 -20.32 -6.31 -1.19
C MET A 103 -21.71 -6.66 -0.70
#